data_AF-A0A957ST24-F1
#
_entry.id   AF-A0A957ST24-F1
#
_cell.length_a   1.000
_cell.length_b   1.000
_cell.length_c   1.000
_cell.angle_alpha   90.00
_cell.angle_beta   90.00
_cell.angle_gamma   90.00
#
_symmetry.space_group_name_H-M   'P 1'
#
loop_
_entity.id
_entity.type
_entity.pdbx_description
1 polymer ?
#
loop_
_entity_poly.entity_id
_entity_poly.type
_entity_poly.pdbx_seq_one_letter_code
_entity_poly.pdbx_strand_id
1 'polypeptide(L)'
;MDPSGAKEFKFTPIIGRCIARHTKDYAELSSTPGNFEDFSNAVGLMQSAQPDFSTNDLAQINVPVRIVQSEHDEFIKQEHAEYLALNIPNAQLFNLQGVSHFAPLQRPEKFNSLIFEFLREVSS
;
A
#
# COMPACT_ATOMS: atom_id res chain seq x y z
N MET A 1 -0.18 17.45 -3.06
CA MET A 1 -0.53 16.15 -2.47
C MET A 1 -1.70 16.38 -1.57
N ASP A 2 -2.83 15.73 -1.81
CA ASP A 2 -3.93 15.65 -0.86
C ASP A 2 -3.60 14.66 0.28
N PRO A 3 -3.22 15.13 1.47
CA PRO A 3 -2.86 14.25 2.58
C PRO A 3 -4.10 13.62 3.24
N SER A 4 -5.31 13.94 2.78
CA SER A 4 -6.56 13.54 3.44
C SER A 4 -6.72 12.03 3.54
N GLY A 5 -6.12 11.25 2.63
CA GLY A 5 -6.17 9.80 2.61
C GLY A 5 -5.30 9.09 3.66
N ALA A 6 -4.32 9.79 4.24
CA ALA A 6 -3.44 9.23 5.27
C ALA A 6 -4.02 9.43 6.68
N LYS A 7 -3.75 8.47 7.56
CA LYS A 7 -3.96 8.59 9.01
C LYS A 7 -2.80 9.37 9.64
N GLU A 8 -3.05 9.95 10.81
CA GLU A 8 -1.96 10.47 11.64
C GLU A 8 -1.00 9.31 11.96
N PHE A 9 0.28 9.48 11.61
CA PHE A 9 1.28 8.46 11.86
C PHE A 9 1.50 8.28 13.36
N LYS A 10 1.36 7.03 13.83
CA LYS A 10 1.62 6.65 15.22
C LYS A 10 2.67 5.56 15.24
N PHE A 11 3.83 5.87 15.81
CA PHE A 11 4.88 4.88 15.99
C PHE A 11 4.45 3.86 17.05
N THR A 12 4.48 2.57 16.68
CA THR A 12 4.15 1.46 17.58
C THR A 12 5.31 0.47 17.68
N PRO A 13 5.34 -0.40 18.71
CA PRO A 13 6.33 -1.48 18.78
C PRO A 13 6.33 -2.41 17.57
N ILE A 14 5.18 -2.60 16.90
CA ILE A 14 5.09 -3.38 15.65
C ILE A 14 5.84 -2.67 14.54
N ILE A 15 5.57 -1.38 14.33
CA ILE A 15 6.26 -0.55 13.33
C ILE A 15 7.77 -0.52 13.60
N GLY A 16 8.19 -0.40 14.87
CA GLY A 16 9.61 -0.46 15.23
C GLY A 16 10.27 -1.78 14.83
N ARG A 17 9.59 -2.93 15.03
CA ARG A 17 10.09 -4.23 14.57
C ARG A 17 10.15 -4.33 13.05
N CYS A 18 9.16 -3.78 12.35
CA CYS A 18 9.16 -3.72 10.89
C CYS A 18 10.36 -2.92 10.38
N ILE A 19 10.60 -1.71 10.89
CA ILE A 19 11.73 -0.86 10.48
C ILE A 19 13.05 -1.58 10.75
N ALA A 20 13.24 -2.13 11.96
CA ALA A 20 14.46 -2.88 12.28
C ALA A 20 14.70 -4.05 11.31
N ARG A 21 13.64 -4.75 10.89
CA ARG A 21 13.74 -5.79 9.88
C ARG A 21 14.09 -5.23 8.50
N HIS A 22 13.46 -4.14 8.07
CA HIS A 22 13.76 -3.50 6.78
C HIS A 22 15.22 -3.04 6.71
N THR A 23 15.75 -2.44 7.79
CA THR A 23 17.16 -2.03 7.84
C THR A 23 18.11 -3.22 7.66
N LYS A 24 17.83 -4.34 8.34
CA LYS A 24 18.63 -5.56 8.20
C LYS A 24 18.53 -6.14 6.79
N ASP A 25 17.32 -6.31 6.27
CA ASP A 25 17.09 -6.93 4.96
C ASP A 25 17.68 -6.05 3.84
N TYR A 26 17.61 -4.72 3.97
CA TYR A 26 18.25 -3.79 3.03
C TYR A 26 19.78 -3.93 3.02
N ALA A 27 20.41 -4.01 4.19
CA ALA A 27 21.87 -4.21 4.27
C ALA A 27 22.33 -5.55 3.68
N GLU A 28 21.48 -6.58 3.74
CA GLU A 28 21.80 -7.91 3.20
C GLU A 28 21.52 -8.03 1.68
N LEU A 29 20.49 -7.37 1.17
CA LEU A 29 19.94 -7.61 -0.17
C LEU A 29 20.15 -6.46 -1.16
N SER A 30 20.36 -5.23 -0.69
CA SER A 30 20.51 -4.06 -1.57
C SER A 30 21.89 -4.00 -2.21
N SER A 31 21.96 -3.47 -3.43
CA SER A 31 23.22 -3.10 -4.07
C SER A 31 23.92 -1.90 -3.40
N THR A 32 23.21 -1.17 -2.52
CA THR A 32 23.72 -0.02 -1.76
C THR A 32 23.53 -0.22 -0.25
N PRO A 33 24.17 -1.23 0.37
CA PRO A 33 23.81 -1.70 1.72
C PRO A 33 23.98 -0.67 2.86
N GLY A 34 24.77 0.40 2.64
CA GLY A 34 24.96 1.50 3.61
C GLY A 34 23.95 2.64 3.51
N ASN A 35 23.04 2.62 2.53
CA ASN A 35 22.24 3.80 2.15
C ASN A 35 20.77 3.70 2.57
N PHE A 36 20.46 2.91 3.61
CA PHE A 36 19.07 2.72 4.05
C PHE A 36 18.41 4.03 4.47
N GLU A 37 19.13 4.91 5.16
CA GLU A 37 18.61 6.22 5.59
C GLU A 37 18.27 7.11 4.39
N ASP A 38 19.17 7.23 3.42
CA ASP A 38 18.92 7.99 2.18
C ASP A 38 17.70 7.44 1.42
N PHE A 39 17.60 6.11 1.30
CA PHE A 39 16.45 5.44 0.70
C PHE A 39 15.15 5.76 1.46
N SER A 40 15.16 5.63 2.79
CA SER A 40 13.99 5.90 3.63
C SER A 40 13.55 7.36 3.52
N ASN A 41 14.50 8.29 3.48
CA ASN A 41 14.22 9.72 3.31
C ASN A 41 13.61 10.01 1.93
N ALA A 42 14.13 9.39 0.86
CA ALA A 42 13.59 9.53 -0.48
C ALA A 42 12.16 8.97 -0.60
N VAL A 43 11.90 7.80 0.01
CA VAL A 43 10.56 7.22 0.05
C VAL A 43 9.60 8.09 0.85
N GLY A 44 10.03 8.61 2.01
CA GLY A 44 9.21 9.51 2.82
C GLY A 44 8.85 10.80 2.08
N LEU A 45 9.82 11.39 1.36
CA LEU A 45 9.56 12.56 0.51
C LEU A 45 8.53 12.23 -0.57
N MET A 46 8.71 11.12 -1.30
CA MET A 46 7.77 10.68 -2.33
C MET A 46 6.37 10.47 -1.73
N GLN A 47 6.25 9.74 -0.62
CA GLN A 47 4.95 9.49 0.04
C GLN A 47 4.27 10.79 0.48
N SER A 48 5.03 11.81 0.88
CA SER A 48 4.49 13.09 1.33
C SER A 48 4.07 14.04 0.19
N ALA A 49 4.46 13.73 -1.04
CA ALA A 49 4.32 14.67 -2.16
C ALA A 49 3.66 14.07 -3.41
N GLN A 50 3.63 12.74 -3.57
CA GLN A 50 3.34 12.08 -4.85
C GLN A 50 2.68 10.67 -4.72
N PRO A 51 1.95 10.24 -5.76
CA PRO A 51 1.34 11.07 -6.80
C PRO A 51 0.17 11.89 -6.21
N ASP A 52 -0.13 13.04 -6.80
CA ASP A 52 -1.27 13.90 -6.41
C ASP A 52 -2.35 13.84 -7.49
N PHE A 53 -2.89 12.64 -7.73
CA PHE A 53 -3.86 12.42 -8.79
C PHE A 53 -5.22 13.05 -8.46
N SER A 54 -5.70 13.88 -9.37
CA SER A 54 -7.08 14.36 -9.37
C SER A 54 -8.04 13.24 -9.77
N THR A 55 -9.35 13.43 -9.53
CA THR A 55 -10.38 12.52 -10.04
C THR A 55 -10.33 12.35 -11.56
N ASN A 56 -9.97 13.41 -12.29
CA ASN A 56 -9.79 13.34 -13.75
C ASN A 56 -8.61 12.44 -14.15
N ASP A 57 -7.51 12.49 -13.38
CA ASP A 57 -6.35 11.62 -13.61
C ASP A 57 -6.69 10.15 -13.32
N LEU A 58 -7.39 9.90 -12.21
CA LEU A 58 -7.86 8.56 -11.85
C LEU A 58 -8.82 7.98 -12.90
N ALA A 59 -9.68 8.82 -13.48
CA ALA A 59 -10.60 8.43 -14.54
C ALA A 59 -9.89 8.02 -15.84
N GLN A 60 -8.62 8.38 -16.04
CA GLN A 60 -7.84 7.91 -17.20
C GLN A 60 -7.30 6.48 -17.04
N ILE A 61 -7.38 5.89 -15.84
CA ILE A 61 -6.91 4.52 -15.58
C ILE A 61 -7.95 3.52 -16.12
N ASN A 62 -7.72 3.03 -17.35
CA ASN A 62 -8.65 2.17 -18.07
C ASN A 62 -8.37 0.66 -17.93
N VAL A 63 -7.27 0.27 -17.28
CA VAL A 63 -6.95 -1.16 -17.03
C VAL A 63 -7.74 -1.68 -15.83
N PRO A 64 -7.99 -3.01 -15.71
CA PRO A 64 -8.56 -3.59 -14.51
C PRO A 64 -7.71 -3.27 -13.27
N VAL A 65 -8.35 -2.85 -12.18
CA VAL A 65 -7.68 -2.51 -10.92
C VAL A 65 -8.35 -3.23 -9.76
N ARG A 66 -7.56 -3.83 -8.88
CA ARG A 66 -8.04 -4.38 -7.60
C ARG A 66 -7.41 -3.59 -6.46
N ILE A 67 -8.25 -2.89 -5.71
CA ILE A 67 -7.87 -2.14 -4.51
C ILE A 67 -8.09 -3.06 -3.33
N VAL A 68 -7.04 -3.33 -2.56
CA VAL A 68 -7.11 -4.22 -1.40
C VAL A 68 -6.75 -3.42 -0.15
N GLN A 69 -7.73 -3.21 0.73
CA GLN A 69 -7.59 -2.42 1.94
C GLN A 69 -7.76 -3.29 3.18
N SER A 70 -6.97 -3.03 4.23
CA SER A 70 -7.00 -3.81 5.47
C SER A 70 -7.84 -3.11 6.55
N GLU A 71 -8.62 -3.88 7.30
CA GLU A 71 -9.51 -3.38 8.36
C GLU A 71 -8.76 -2.56 9.43
N HIS A 72 -7.56 -2.99 9.80
CA HIS A 72 -6.75 -2.36 10.85
C HIS A 72 -5.52 -1.63 10.30
N ASP A 73 -5.58 -1.15 9.04
CA ASP A 73 -4.46 -0.44 8.42
C ASP A 73 -3.97 0.74 9.27
N GLU A 74 -2.67 0.81 9.53
CA GLU A 74 -2.05 1.82 10.39
C GLU A 74 -1.85 3.17 9.68
N PHE A 75 -1.86 3.21 8.35
CA PHE A 75 -1.41 4.36 7.56
C PHE A 75 -2.50 4.96 6.66
N ILE A 76 -3.34 4.13 6.06
CA ILE A 76 -4.30 4.54 5.03
C ILE A 76 -5.72 4.46 5.57
N LYS A 77 -6.50 5.51 5.31
CA LYS A 77 -7.93 5.57 5.65
C LYS A 77 -8.75 4.70 4.70
N GLN A 78 -9.77 4.04 5.24
CA GLN A 78 -10.68 3.21 4.45
C GLN A 78 -11.38 4.04 3.36
N GLU A 79 -11.75 5.27 3.69
CA GLU A 79 -12.39 6.25 2.83
C GLU A 79 -11.52 6.59 1.60
N HIS A 80 -10.20 6.50 1.72
CA HIS A 80 -9.30 6.71 0.59
C HIS A 80 -9.36 5.54 -0.41
N ALA A 81 -9.44 4.30 0.08
CA ALA A 81 -9.59 3.13 -0.78
C ALA A 81 -10.95 3.16 -1.52
N GLU A 82 -12.00 3.61 -0.83
CA GLU A 82 -13.33 3.83 -1.43
C GLU A 82 -13.31 4.96 -2.47
N TYR A 83 -12.62 6.06 -2.19
CA TYR A 83 -12.40 7.15 -3.14
C TYR A 83 -11.72 6.65 -4.42
N LEU A 84 -10.67 5.83 -4.30
CA LEU A 84 -10.00 5.25 -5.47
C LEU A 84 -10.95 4.33 -6.26
N ALA A 85 -11.73 3.48 -5.57
CA ALA A 85 -12.66 2.56 -6.21
C ALA A 85 -13.80 3.28 -6.94
N LEU A 86 -14.24 4.44 -6.42
CA LEU A 86 -15.28 5.26 -7.03
C LEU A 86 -14.79 6.00 -8.29
N ASN A 87 -13.51 6.38 -8.33
CA ASN A 87 -12.98 7.27 -9.37
C ASN A 87 -12.15 6.56 -10.45
N ILE A 88 -11.83 5.28 -10.27
CA ILE A 88 -11.19 4.44 -11.29
C ILE A 88 -12.27 3.55 -11.94
N PRO A 89 -12.57 3.69 -13.25
CA PRO A 89 -13.72 3.05 -13.89
C PRO A 89 -13.81 1.53 -13.72
N ASN A 90 -12.66 0.84 -13.77
CA ASN A 90 -12.57 -0.62 -13.73
C ASN A 90 -11.98 -1.12 -12.40
N ALA A 91 -12.16 -0.38 -11.32
CA ALA A 91 -11.67 -0.76 -10.00
C ALA A 91 -12.69 -1.59 -9.20
N GLN A 92 -12.16 -2.54 -8.43
CA GLN A 92 -12.89 -3.30 -7.42
C GLN A 92 -12.20 -3.17 -6.06
N LEU A 93 -12.95 -2.84 -5.02
CA LEU A 93 -12.45 -2.74 -3.64
C LEU A 93 -12.70 -4.04 -2.87
N PHE A 94 -11.66 -4.55 -2.20
CA PHE A 94 -11.69 -5.70 -1.31
C PHE A 94 -11.17 -5.32 0.07
N ASN A 95 -12.03 -5.48 1.09
CA ASN A 95 -11.67 -5.19 2.48
C ASN A 95 -11.25 -6.48 3.21
N LEU A 96 -9.97 -6.58 3.55
CA LEU A 96 -9.41 -7.68 4.30
C LEU A 96 -9.67 -7.53 5.81
N GLN A 97 -10.57 -8.36 6.32
CA GLN A 97 -10.90 -8.43 7.75
C GLN A 97 -9.79 -9.08 8.59
N GLY A 98 -9.61 -8.61 9.83
CA GLY A 98 -8.72 -9.18 10.84
C GLY A 98 -7.22 -9.06 10.53
N VAL A 99 -6.84 -8.13 9.66
CA VAL A 99 -5.44 -7.84 9.29
C VAL A 99 -5.18 -6.33 9.28
N SER A 100 -3.92 -5.96 9.41
CA SER A 100 -3.44 -4.58 9.35
C SER A 100 -2.74 -4.28 8.03
N HIS A 101 -2.04 -3.15 7.90
CA HIS A 101 -1.29 -2.80 6.69
C HIS A 101 -0.32 -3.90 6.26
N PHE A 102 0.13 -4.72 7.21
CA PHE A 102 1.02 -5.86 6.99
C PHE A 102 0.28 -7.15 6.62
N ALA A 103 -0.93 -7.08 6.06
CA ALA A 103 -1.72 -8.23 5.62
C ALA A 103 -0.94 -9.28 4.81
N PRO A 104 -0.05 -8.90 3.86
CA PRO A 104 0.76 -9.89 3.12
C PRO A 104 1.66 -10.74 4.02
N LEU A 105 2.13 -10.20 5.14
CA LEU A 105 2.95 -10.92 6.12
C LEU A 105 2.11 -11.62 7.19
N GLN A 106 0.96 -11.04 7.57
CA GLN A 106 0.10 -11.58 8.63
C GLN A 106 -0.73 -12.78 8.18
N ARG A 107 -1.25 -12.74 6.95
CA ARG A 107 -2.13 -13.77 6.35
C ARG A 107 -1.79 -13.94 4.87
N PRO A 108 -0.60 -14.48 4.54
CA PRO A 108 -0.12 -14.56 3.17
C PRO A 108 -1.08 -15.36 2.27
N GLU A 109 -1.70 -16.43 2.74
CA GLU A 109 -2.63 -17.23 1.95
C GLU A 109 -3.88 -16.43 1.56
N LYS A 110 -4.42 -15.64 2.50
CA LYS A 110 -5.61 -14.79 2.29
C LYS A 110 -5.30 -13.64 1.33
N PHE A 111 -4.13 -13.03 1.46
CA PHE A 111 -3.70 -11.97 0.55
C PHE A 111 -3.43 -12.52 -0.84
N ASN A 112 -2.64 -13.61 -0.94
CA ASN A 112 -2.26 -14.22 -2.20
C ASN A 112 -3.45 -14.79 -2.97
N SER A 113 -4.49 -15.30 -2.29
CA SER A 113 -5.69 -15.78 -2.99
C SER A 113 -6.38 -14.67 -3.79
N LEU A 114 -6.43 -13.44 -3.26
CA LEU A 114 -6.97 -12.28 -3.98
C LEU A 114 -6.11 -11.91 -5.19
N ILE A 115 -4.79 -12.04 -5.09
CA ILE A 115 -3.89 -11.79 -6.21
C ILE A 115 -4.09 -12.85 -7.30
N PHE A 116 -4.14 -14.14 -6.95
CA PHE A 116 -4.34 -15.20 -7.93
C PHE A 116 -5.70 -15.15 -8.62
N GLU A 117 -6.75 -14.76 -7.90
CA GLU A 117 -8.07 -14.54 -8.48
C GLU A 117 -8.04 -13.39 -9.49
N PHE A 118 -7.45 -12.24 -9.13
CA PHE A 118 -7.28 -11.13 -10.06
C PHE A 118 -6.49 -11.54 -11.32
N LEU A 119 -5.38 -12.26 -11.14
CA LEU A 119 -4.57 -12.73 -12.27
C LEU A 119 -5.34 -13.66 -13.21
N ARG A 120 -6.22 -14.52 -12.67
CA ARG A 120 -7.09 -15.37 -13.51
C ARG A 120 -8.10 -14.54 -14.29
N GLU A 121 -8.73 -13.55 -13.67
CA GLU A 121 -9.72 -12.68 -14.31
C GLU A 121 -9.14 -11.86 -15.46
N VAL A 122 -7.91 -11.36 -15.32
CA VAL A 122 -7.27 -10.52 -16.36
C VAL A 122 -6.52 -11.33 -17.43
N SER A 123 -6.31 -12.62 -17.20
CA SER A 123 -5.64 -13.52 -18.17
C SER A 123 -6.63 -14.36 -19.00
N SER A 124 -7.91 -14.28 -18.71
CA SER A 124 -9.01 -14.93 -19.44
C SER A 124 -9.58 -14.04 -20.53
#